data_AF-A0A1H4JR27-F1
#
_entry.id   AF-A0A1H4JR27-F1
#
_cell.length_a   1.000
_cell.length_b   1.000
_cell.length_c   1.000
_cell.angle_alpha   90.00
_cell.angle_beta   90.00
_cell.angle_gamma   90.00
#
_symmetry.space_group_name_H-M   'P 1'
#
loop_
_entity.id
_entity.type
_entity.pdbx_description
1 polymer ?
#
loop_
_entity_poly.entity_id
_entity_poly.type
_entity_poly.pdbx_seq_one_letter_code
_entity_poly.pdbx_strand_id
1 'polypeptide(L)'
;MGTTSPAAALRHVPTAGLAHEPLPAEQVLSGSPTAAVLELEDLGDSGVGIWEMTPGIATDVEAEEVFVVLSGSARIDFQDEDGTVTHTLDVAPGDLVRLREGQRTVWTVHETLRKVYVSA
;
A
#
# COMPACT_ATOMS: atom_id res chain seq x y z
N MET A 1 -33.09 6.30 -8.13
CA MET A 1 -33.10 4.98 -7.45
C MET A 1 -32.07 5.07 -6.34
N GLY A 2 -32.50 5.24 -5.11
CA GLY A 2 -31.59 5.40 -3.97
C GLY A 2 -30.86 4.10 -3.72
N THR A 3 -29.56 4.09 -3.89
CA THR A 3 -28.71 3.01 -3.42
C THR A 3 -28.82 3.02 -1.90
N THR A 4 -29.47 1.99 -1.36
CA THR A 4 -29.47 1.74 0.07
C THR A 4 -28.02 1.61 0.50
N SER A 5 -27.55 2.56 1.30
CA SER A 5 -26.26 2.46 1.98
C SER A 5 -26.21 1.11 2.69
N PRO A 6 -25.20 0.25 2.47
CA PRO A 6 -25.18 -1.06 3.09
C PRO A 6 -25.23 -0.91 4.62
N ALA A 7 -25.85 -1.88 5.29
CA ALA A 7 -25.78 -1.98 6.74
C ALA A 7 -24.31 -1.95 7.20
N ALA A 8 -24.04 -1.41 8.39
CA ALA A 8 -22.68 -1.32 8.94
C ALA A 8 -21.94 -2.66 8.83
N ALA A 9 -20.85 -2.69 8.06
CA ALA A 9 -20.02 -3.87 7.87
C ALA A 9 -18.85 -3.86 8.87
N LEU A 10 -18.68 -4.98 9.61
CA LEU A 10 -17.51 -5.21 10.45
C LEU A 10 -16.52 -6.07 9.68
N ARG A 11 -15.26 -5.63 9.58
CA ARG A 11 -14.18 -6.41 8.96
C ARG A 11 -12.94 -6.45 9.84
N HIS A 12 -12.39 -7.64 10.02
CA HIS A 12 -11.13 -7.81 10.73
C HIS A 12 -9.96 -7.65 9.76
N VAL A 13 -9.51 -6.39 9.60
CA VAL A 13 -8.47 -5.98 8.65
C VAL A 13 -7.18 -6.83 8.74
N PRO A 14 -6.64 -7.13 9.94
CA PRO A 14 -5.38 -7.87 10.05
C PRO A 14 -5.43 -9.31 9.51
N THR A 15 -6.60 -9.96 9.45
CA THR A 15 -6.74 -11.35 8.97
C THR A 15 -7.66 -11.47 7.75
N ALA A 16 -7.95 -10.36 7.09
CA ALA A 16 -8.65 -10.35 5.83
C ALA A 16 -7.97 -11.27 4.80
N GLY A 17 -8.77 -12.13 4.14
CA GLY A 17 -8.30 -12.88 2.97
C GLY A 17 -8.14 -11.93 1.78
N LEU A 18 -6.97 -11.97 1.16
CA LEU A 18 -6.57 -11.18 0.00
C LEU A 18 -6.06 -12.13 -1.09
N ALA A 19 -6.44 -11.87 -2.34
CA ALA A 19 -5.97 -12.66 -3.49
C ALA A 19 -4.66 -12.04 -4.01
N HIS A 20 -3.56 -12.77 -3.85
CA HIS A 20 -2.24 -12.32 -4.29
C HIS A 20 -1.99 -12.62 -5.76
N GLU A 21 -1.41 -11.64 -6.45
CA GLU A 21 -0.93 -11.76 -7.82
C GLU A 21 0.53 -11.28 -7.89
N PRO A 22 1.36 -11.85 -8.79
CA PRO A 22 2.71 -11.33 -9.02
C PRO A 22 2.68 -9.85 -9.39
N LEU A 23 3.61 -9.06 -8.86
CA LEU A 23 3.78 -7.69 -9.31
C LEU A 23 4.21 -7.65 -10.78
N PRO A 24 3.83 -6.61 -11.54
CA PRO A 24 4.34 -6.34 -12.88
C PRO A 24 5.86 -6.37 -12.91
N ALA A 25 6.44 -7.05 -13.90
CA ALA A 25 7.89 -7.30 -13.95
C ALA A 25 8.71 -6.00 -14.02
N GLU A 26 8.16 -4.97 -14.64
CA GLU A 26 8.73 -3.62 -14.74
C GLU A 26 8.79 -2.87 -13.39
N GLN A 27 7.94 -3.24 -12.43
CA GLN A 27 7.95 -2.68 -11.09
C GLN A 27 8.87 -3.46 -10.14
N VAL A 28 9.28 -4.69 -10.48
CA VAL A 28 10.12 -5.53 -9.62
C VAL A 28 11.60 -5.25 -9.86
N LEU A 29 12.29 -4.77 -8.83
CA LEU A 29 13.74 -4.56 -8.85
C LEU A 29 14.52 -5.77 -8.28
N SER A 30 13.91 -6.54 -7.38
CA SER A 30 14.53 -7.75 -6.83
C SER A 30 13.49 -8.71 -6.23
N GLY A 31 13.76 -10.02 -6.38
CA GLY A 31 12.89 -11.08 -5.87
C GLY A 31 11.74 -11.43 -6.81
N SER A 32 10.67 -11.99 -6.24
CA SER A 32 9.44 -12.33 -6.95
C SER A 32 8.22 -11.97 -6.09
N PRO A 33 8.08 -10.70 -5.67
CA PRO A 33 7.00 -10.28 -4.80
C PRO A 33 5.64 -10.43 -5.47
N THR A 34 4.66 -10.77 -4.66
CA THR A 34 3.24 -10.71 -4.98
C THR A 34 2.61 -9.59 -4.17
N ALA A 35 1.59 -8.95 -4.72
CA ALA A 35 0.78 -7.97 -4.02
C ALA A 35 -0.69 -8.34 -4.10
N ALA A 36 -1.47 -7.77 -3.18
CA ALA A 36 -2.90 -7.87 -3.18
C ALA A 36 -3.53 -6.56 -2.69
N VAL A 37 -4.64 -6.20 -3.30
CA VAL A 37 -5.46 -5.06 -2.91
C VAL A 37 -6.86 -5.54 -2.61
N LEU A 38 -7.47 -4.96 -1.59
CA LEU A 38 -8.88 -5.13 -1.32
C LEU A 38 -9.50 -3.80 -0.95
N GLU A 39 -10.32 -3.28 -1.85
CA GLU A 39 -11.20 -2.15 -1.62
C GLU A 39 -12.28 -2.54 -0.61
N LEU A 40 -12.48 -1.69 0.41
CA LEU A 40 -13.40 -1.94 1.51
C LEU A 40 -14.64 -1.05 1.41
N GLU A 41 -14.44 0.26 1.32
CA GLU A 41 -15.50 1.27 1.39
C GLU A 41 -15.07 2.54 0.65
N ASP A 42 -16.05 3.33 0.24
CA ASP A 42 -15.86 4.70 -0.23
C ASP A 42 -16.37 5.70 0.82
N LEU A 43 -15.57 6.72 1.11
CA LEU A 43 -15.88 7.84 1.99
C LEU A 43 -15.97 9.14 1.17
N GLY A 44 -17.05 9.27 0.41
CA GLY A 44 -17.21 10.37 -0.55
C GLY A 44 -16.29 10.14 -1.75
N ASP A 45 -15.35 11.07 -1.97
CA ASP A 45 -14.36 10.95 -3.06
C ASP A 45 -13.10 10.17 -2.62
N SER A 46 -13.06 9.63 -1.39
CA SER A 46 -11.92 8.89 -0.87
C SER A 46 -12.19 7.39 -0.80
N GLY A 47 -11.28 6.57 -1.31
CA GLY A 47 -11.33 5.11 -1.19
C GLY A 47 -10.66 4.64 0.09
N VAL A 48 -11.18 3.58 0.72
CA VAL A 48 -10.57 2.91 1.87
C VAL A 48 -10.31 1.45 1.51
N GLY A 49 -9.10 0.98 1.76
CA GLY A 49 -8.73 -0.39 1.39
C GLY A 49 -7.62 -0.99 2.23
N ILE A 50 -7.33 -2.25 1.92
CA ILE A 50 -6.19 -3.00 2.45
C ILE A 50 -5.24 -3.25 1.29
N TRP A 51 -3.95 -3.01 1.52
CA TRP A 51 -2.91 -3.42 0.60
C TRP A 51 -1.94 -4.35 1.34
N GLU A 52 -1.45 -5.36 0.64
CA GLU A 52 -0.44 -6.28 1.14
C GLU A 52 0.59 -6.62 0.07
N MET A 53 1.86 -6.75 0.45
CA MET A 53 2.94 -7.21 -0.44
C MET A 53 3.88 -8.16 0.29
N THR A 54 4.28 -9.24 -0.38
CA THR A 54 5.28 -10.20 0.11
C THR A 54 6.71 -9.68 -0.06
N PRO A 55 7.72 -10.28 0.63
CA PRO A 55 9.09 -9.78 0.58
C PRO A 55 9.68 -9.67 -0.83
N GLY A 56 10.39 -8.57 -1.08
CA GLY A 56 10.98 -8.23 -2.37
C GLY A 56 11.31 -6.74 -2.45
N ILE A 57 11.82 -6.30 -3.61
CA ILE A 57 12.06 -4.89 -3.89
C ILE A 57 11.24 -4.49 -5.11
N ALA A 58 10.40 -3.48 -4.96
CA ALA A 58 9.57 -2.94 -6.03
C ALA A 58 9.61 -1.41 -6.08
N THR A 59 9.25 -0.84 -7.22
CA THR A 59 9.13 0.61 -7.42
C THR A 59 7.72 0.99 -7.86
N ASP A 60 7.27 2.18 -7.48
CA ASP A 60 5.98 2.70 -7.93
C ASP A 60 5.96 4.23 -8.10
N VAL A 61 4.92 4.71 -8.78
CA VAL A 61 4.49 6.11 -8.77
C VAL A 61 3.23 6.18 -7.93
N GLU A 62 3.33 6.87 -6.81
CA GLU A 62 2.32 6.83 -5.76
C GLU A 62 1.08 7.66 -6.11
N ALA A 63 -0.07 7.20 -5.63
CA ALA A 63 -1.30 7.98 -5.58
C ALA A 63 -1.33 8.89 -4.33
N GLU A 64 -2.33 9.78 -4.26
CA GLU A 64 -2.58 10.55 -3.04
C GLU A 64 -3.15 9.63 -1.95
N GLU A 65 -2.32 9.25 -0.98
CA GLU A 65 -2.67 8.18 -0.02
C GLU A 65 -2.14 8.46 1.39
N VAL A 66 -2.94 8.18 2.42
CA VAL A 66 -2.44 7.94 3.79
C VAL A 66 -2.63 6.48 4.13
N PHE A 67 -1.64 5.86 4.75
CA PHE A 67 -1.78 4.50 5.25
C PHE A 67 -1.24 4.32 6.66
N VAL A 68 -1.73 3.28 7.33
CA VAL A 68 -1.19 2.78 8.60
C VAL A 68 -0.74 1.34 8.42
N VAL A 69 0.49 1.04 8.84
CA VAL A 69 1.03 -0.32 8.82
C VAL A 69 0.40 -1.16 9.93
N LEU A 70 -0.08 -2.35 9.58
CA LEU A 70 -0.73 -3.28 10.51
C LEU A 70 0.18 -4.45 10.90
N SER A 71 1.01 -4.92 9.96
CA SER A 71 1.97 -6.02 10.18
C SER A 71 3.11 -5.96 9.17
N GLY A 72 4.22 -6.62 9.48
CA GLY A 72 5.41 -6.66 8.64
C GLY A 72 6.28 -5.41 8.79
N SER A 73 7.25 -5.29 7.91
CA SER A 73 8.17 -4.14 7.89
C SER A 73 8.74 -3.91 6.49
N ALA A 74 9.02 -2.65 6.20
CA ALA A 74 9.63 -2.25 4.94
C ALA A 74 10.47 -0.99 5.09
N ARG A 75 11.35 -0.78 4.12
CA ARG A 75 11.98 0.50 3.83
C ARG A 75 11.35 1.13 2.59
N ILE A 76 11.11 2.43 2.63
CA ILE A 76 10.58 3.22 1.52
C ILE A 76 11.59 4.31 1.20
N ASP A 77 12.24 4.19 0.04
CA ASP A 77 13.12 5.22 -0.51
C ASP A 77 12.32 6.11 -1.47
N PHE A 78 12.23 7.39 -1.18
CA PHE A 78 11.56 8.38 -2.02
C PHE A 78 12.55 8.97 -3.01
N GLN A 79 12.14 9.13 -4.26
CA GLN A 79 13.04 9.51 -5.35
C GLN A 79 12.56 10.74 -6.12
N ASP A 80 13.51 11.53 -6.61
CA ASP A 80 13.27 12.56 -7.63
C ASP A 80 13.15 11.93 -9.04
N GLU A 81 12.87 12.76 -10.06
CA GLU A 81 12.65 12.30 -11.43
C GLU A 81 13.85 11.59 -12.06
N ASP A 82 15.08 11.86 -11.59
CA ASP A 82 16.31 11.23 -12.05
C ASP A 82 16.67 9.94 -11.31
N GLY A 83 15.84 9.52 -10.35
CA GLY A 83 16.05 8.33 -9.53
C GLY A 83 16.91 8.56 -8.29
N THR A 84 17.32 9.80 -8.00
CA THR A 84 18.06 10.14 -6.78
C THR A 84 17.16 9.97 -5.55
N VAL A 85 17.62 9.18 -4.57
CA VAL A 85 16.91 9.03 -3.29
C VAL A 85 17.02 10.33 -2.49
N THR A 86 15.88 10.93 -2.15
CA THR A 86 15.78 12.20 -1.41
C THR A 86 15.60 11.97 0.09
N HIS A 87 14.78 11.00 0.49
CA HIS A 87 14.72 10.52 1.86
C HIS A 87 14.31 9.05 1.92
N THR A 88 14.51 8.46 3.10
CA THR A 88 14.15 7.09 3.42
C THR A 88 13.30 7.01 4.67
N LEU A 89 12.28 6.15 4.67
CA LEU A 89 11.52 5.77 5.87
C LEU A 89 11.68 4.27 6.10
N ASP A 90 11.95 3.88 7.35
CA ASP A 90 11.76 2.50 7.80
C ASP A 90 10.41 2.45 8.53
N VAL A 91 9.52 1.54 8.12
CA VAL A 91 8.14 1.45 8.62
C VAL A 91 7.86 0.09 9.27
N ALA A 92 7.09 0.12 10.35
CA ALA A 92 6.71 -1.02 11.17
C ALA A 92 5.25 -0.86 11.67
N PRO A 93 4.67 -1.88 12.34
CA PRO A 93 3.26 -1.82 12.75
C PRO A 93 2.96 -0.64 13.68
N GLY A 94 1.93 0.12 13.34
CA GLY A 94 1.52 1.34 14.05
C GLY A 94 1.98 2.64 13.41
N ASP A 95 2.91 2.59 12.44
CA ASP A 95 3.37 3.78 11.73
C ASP A 95 2.34 4.27 10.70
N LEU A 96 2.20 5.59 10.60
CA LEU A 96 1.37 6.28 9.62
C LEU A 96 2.25 7.02 8.62
N VAL A 97 1.98 6.87 7.33
CA VAL A 97 2.72 7.52 6.24
C VAL A 97 1.75 8.24 5.31
N ARG A 98 2.18 9.40 4.79
CA ARG A 98 1.53 10.11 3.68
C ARG A 98 2.36 9.92 2.42
N LEU A 99 1.71 9.50 1.36
CA LEU A 99 2.18 9.54 -0.01
C LEU A 99 1.43 10.64 -0.76
N ARG A 100 2.11 11.31 -1.67
CA ARG A 100 1.56 12.34 -2.55
C ARG A 100 1.51 11.81 -3.97
N GLU A 101 0.48 12.19 -4.69
CA GLU A 101 0.33 11.85 -6.10
C GLU A 101 1.60 12.21 -6.89
N GLY A 102 2.11 11.25 -7.65
CA GLY A 102 3.29 11.41 -8.50
C GLY A 102 4.64 11.22 -7.81
N GLN A 103 4.68 11.00 -6.49
CA GLN A 103 5.93 10.64 -5.81
C GLN A 103 6.44 9.30 -6.32
N ARG A 104 7.74 9.20 -6.56
CA ARG A 104 8.38 7.94 -6.94
C ARG A 104 8.98 7.28 -5.71
N THR A 105 8.76 5.99 -5.57
CA THR A 105 9.25 5.23 -4.42
C THR A 105 9.95 3.95 -4.85
N VAL A 106 10.83 3.46 -3.99
CA VAL A 106 11.30 2.08 -3.98
C VAL A 106 11.01 1.48 -2.61
N TRP A 107 10.24 0.41 -2.62
CA TRP A 107 9.85 -0.36 -1.45
C TRP A 107 10.74 -1.59 -1.34
N THR A 108 11.49 -1.69 -0.24
CA THR A 108 12.15 -2.93 0.17
C THR A 108 11.33 -3.56 1.29
N VAL A 109 10.57 -4.60 0.97
CA VAL A 109 9.71 -5.31 1.93
C VAL A 109 10.50 -6.49 2.52
N HIS A 110 10.69 -6.49 3.84
CA HIS A 110 11.48 -7.50 4.54
C HIS A 110 10.62 -8.67 5.04
N GLU A 111 9.43 -8.34 5.52
CA GLU A 111 8.39 -9.25 5.98
C GLU A 111 7.09 -8.80 5.33
N THR A 112 6.17 -9.72 5.00
CA THR A 112 4.90 -9.37 4.32
C THR A 112 4.25 -8.16 4.98
N LEU A 113 4.24 -7.05 4.23
CA LEU A 113 3.78 -5.75 4.72
C LEU A 113 2.30 -5.65 4.44
N ARG A 114 1.50 -5.39 5.48
CA ARG A 114 0.06 -5.14 5.36
C ARG A 114 -0.26 -3.75 5.87
N LYS A 115 -0.99 -2.96 5.08
CA LYS A 115 -1.45 -1.61 5.43
C LYS A 115 -2.95 -1.46 5.20
N VAL A 116 -3.59 -0.63 6.02
CA VAL A 116 -4.88 -0.03 5.67
C VAL A 116 -4.63 1.35 5.12
N TYR A 117 -5.25 1.70 4.01
CA TYR A 117 -5.06 2.98 3.35
C TYR A 117 -6.36 3.74 3.17
N VAL A 118 -6.21 5.06 3.05
CA VAL A 118 -7.22 6.00 2.56
C VAL A 118 -6.59 6.75 1.40
N SER A 119 -7.17 6.61 0.22
CA SER A 119 -6.73 7.30 -1.01
C SER A 119 -7.75 8.33 -1.45
N ALA A 120 -7.33 9.33 -2.22
CA ALA A 120 -8.19 10.37 -2.82
C ALA A 120 -8.01 10.43 -4.33
#